data_AF-A0A1H4I6L5-F1
#
_entry.id   AF-A0A1H4I6L5-F1
#
_cell.length_a   1.000
_cell.length_b   1.000
_cell.length_c   1.000
_cell.angle_alpha   90.00
_cell.angle_beta   90.00
_cell.angle_gamma   90.00
#
_symmetry.space_group_name_H-M   'P 1'
#
loop_
_entity.id
_entity.type
_entity.pdbx_description
1 polymer ?
#
loop_
_entity_poly.entity_id
_entity_poly.type
_entity_poly.pdbx_seq_one_letter_code
_entity_poly.pdbx_strand_id
1 'polypeptide(L)'
;MGTETGKRTRPWRLVALGAIGWGLFTAVVLHVVSSRNPVYDTLSSYTVTDRGEGMLAASVLSLAIGSLAVLGALQVAGVPLSRTTRLLLALWALGLAAAAIFPASYPEAPDPVSGEIHLYACLVAFCSLPGAAISLLEPLKGRPERVALVRAIRLTAGAFALFALSFVFVRLTEAGMEPFPEVSAAFPIGVMQRLLLVADVVLLLTLLSLAARLESAFDGRREFGRVAVQAGHAAGVQEHHVVVRGEVAGPFDQRGGHFAGVHRVEHDPLGAPEEA
;
A
#
# COMPACT_ATOMS: atom_id res chain seq x y z
N MET A 1 -2.62 -22.33 22.09
CA MET A 1 -2.53 -22.23 20.61
C MET A 1 -2.89 -20.81 20.13
N GLY A 2 -2.23 -19.77 20.66
CA GLY A 2 -2.39 -18.34 20.28
C GLY A 2 -1.12 -17.75 19.64
N THR A 3 -0.11 -18.59 19.40
CA THR A 3 1.24 -18.21 18.94
C THR A 3 1.41 -18.28 17.43
N GLU A 4 0.37 -18.65 16.68
CA GLU A 4 0.47 -18.94 15.25
C GLU A 4 0.35 -17.70 14.36
N THR A 5 -0.49 -16.71 14.74
CA THR A 5 -0.73 -15.53 13.90
C THR A 5 0.45 -14.57 13.93
N GLY A 6 0.90 -14.14 15.13
CA GLY A 6 2.11 -13.31 15.35
C GLY A 6 3.39 -13.81 14.67
N LYS A 7 3.51 -15.14 14.48
CA LYS A 7 4.62 -15.75 13.74
C LYS A 7 4.50 -15.56 12.23
N ARG A 8 3.29 -15.43 11.68
CA ARG A 8 3.04 -15.36 10.24
C ARG A 8 3.31 -13.98 9.65
N THR A 9 3.07 -12.87 10.36
CA THR A 9 3.43 -11.53 9.85
C THR A 9 4.91 -11.22 10.00
N ARG A 10 5.59 -11.82 11.00
CA ARG A 10 7.00 -11.60 11.29
C ARG A 10 7.92 -11.73 10.07
N PRO A 11 7.87 -12.80 9.23
CA PRO A 11 8.71 -12.88 8.05
C PRO A 11 8.45 -11.74 7.07
N TRP A 12 7.18 -11.40 6.81
CA TRP A 12 6.82 -10.28 5.92
C TRP A 12 7.34 -8.93 6.43
N ARG A 13 7.25 -8.71 7.75
CA ARG A 13 7.78 -7.49 8.38
C ARG A 13 9.30 -7.40 8.29
N LEU A 14 10.00 -8.51 8.49
CA LEU A 14 11.45 -8.57 8.36
C LEU A 14 11.90 -8.33 6.91
N VAL A 15 11.21 -8.94 5.94
CA VAL A 15 11.48 -8.71 4.51
C VAL A 15 11.19 -7.26 4.15
N ALA A 16 10.06 -6.69 4.59
CA ALA A 16 9.71 -5.29 4.33
C ALA A 16 10.75 -4.33 4.89
N LEU A 17 11.12 -4.47 6.17
CA LEU A 17 12.12 -3.61 6.81
C LEU A 17 13.52 -3.79 6.21
N GLY A 18 13.92 -5.04 5.94
CA GLY A 18 15.20 -5.35 5.32
C GLY A 18 15.32 -4.76 3.93
N ALA A 19 14.29 -4.93 3.09
CA ALA A 19 14.29 -4.42 1.72
C ALA A 19 14.15 -2.89 1.65
N ILE A 20 13.28 -2.28 2.47
CA ILE A 20 13.19 -0.81 2.54
C ILE A 20 14.51 -0.24 3.08
N GLY A 21 15.05 -0.82 4.15
CA GLY A 21 16.31 -0.40 4.75
C GLY A 21 17.50 -0.53 3.80
N TRP A 22 17.58 -1.65 3.07
CA TRP A 22 18.59 -1.85 2.03
C TRP A 22 18.44 -0.81 0.92
N GLY A 23 17.22 -0.55 0.45
CA GLY A 23 16.96 0.46 -0.56
C GLY A 23 17.46 1.85 -0.14
N LEU A 24 17.06 2.30 1.05
CA LEU A 24 17.52 3.55 1.64
C LEU A 24 19.03 3.60 1.81
N PHE A 25 19.64 2.52 2.29
CA PHE A 25 21.10 2.42 2.44
C PHE A 25 21.80 2.60 1.09
N THR A 26 21.40 1.86 0.06
CA THR A 26 21.96 2.01 -1.29
C THR A 26 21.76 3.42 -1.85
N ALA A 27 20.59 4.03 -1.64
CA ALA A 27 20.34 5.41 -2.07
C ALA A 27 21.29 6.41 -1.37
N VAL A 28 21.48 6.26 -0.05
CA VAL A 28 22.39 7.13 0.73
C VAL A 28 23.84 6.95 0.31
N VAL A 29 24.31 5.71 0.14
CA VAL A 29 25.67 5.46 -0.35
C VAL A 29 25.85 6.08 -1.74
N LEU A 30 24.84 5.95 -2.62
CA LEU A 30 24.90 6.55 -3.94
C LEU A 30 25.02 8.08 -3.89
N HIS A 31 24.36 8.76 -2.94
CA HIS A 31 24.54 10.20 -2.73
C HIS A 31 25.96 10.58 -2.31
N VAL A 32 26.65 9.70 -1.59
CA VAL A 32 28.00 9.98 -1.10
C VAL A 32 29.03 9.78 -2.21
N VAL A 33 28.83 8.79 -3.08
CA VAL A 33 29.83 8.42 -4.10
C VAL A 33 29.62 9.11 -5.44
N SER A 34 28.38 9.47 -5.78
CA SER A 34 28.02 10.13 -7.03
C SER A 34 28.42 11.61 -7.05
N SER A 35 28.83 12.13 -8.20
CA SER A 35 29.07 13.56 -8.40
C SER A 35 27.80 14.41 -8.62
N ARG A 36 26.61 13.79 -8.62
CA ARG A 36 25.33 14.48 -8.86
C ARG A 36 24.96 15.43 -7.71
N ASN A 37 24.39 16.58 -8.03
CA ASN A 37 23.97 17.57 -7.03
C ASN A 37 22.60 17.20 -6.43
N PRO A 38 22.50 16.83 -5.15
CA PRO A 38 21.24 16.35 -4.57
C PRO A 38 20.15 17.42 -4.43
N VAL A 39 20.50 18.70 -4.60
CA VAL A 39 19.54 19.80 -4.56
C VAL A 39 18.81 19.89 -5.90
N TYR A 40 19.57 20.01 -7.00
CA TYR A 40 19.01 20.30 -8.31
C TYR A 40 18.81 19.06 -9.18
N ASP A 41 19.60 18.01 -8.99
CA ASP A 41 19.47 16.78 -9.75
C ASP A 41 18.40 15.87 -9.15
N THR A 42 17.47 15.48 -10.02
CA THR A 42 16.50 14.41 -9.72
C THR A 42 17.20 13.15 -9.22
N LEU A 43 16.56 12.40 -8.33
CA LEU A 43 17.04 11.08 -7.93
C LEU A 43 17.14 10.14 -9.14
N SER A 44 16.25 10.27 -10.11
CA SER A 44 16.26 9.48 -11.35
C SER A 44 17.48 9.75 -12.24
N SER A 45 18.14 10.91 -12.13
CA SER A 45 19.36 11.17 -12.93
C SER A 45 20.58 10.42 -12.43
N TYR A 46 20.49 9.82 -11.23
CA TYR A 46 21.54 8.99 -10.67
C TYR A 46 21.65 7.63 -11.38
N THR A 47 20.78 7.32 -12.36
CA THR A 47 21.04 6.24 -13.33
C THR A 47 22.25 6.54 -14.21
N VAL A 48 22.50 7.82 -14.48
CA VAL A 48 23.64 8.31 -15.25
C VAL A 48 24.60 8.94 -14.25
N THR A 49 25.53 8.14 -13.74
CA THR A 49 26.47 8.57 -12.70
C THR A 49 27.88 8.08 -13.00
N ASP A 50 28.86 8.83 -12.51
CA ASP A 50 30.29 8.48 -12.56
C ASP A 50 30.69 7.33 -11.62
N ARG A 51 29.92 7.08 -10.54
CA ARG A 51 30.16 6.03 -9.56
C ARG A 51 28.86 5.47 -9.00
N GLY A 52 28.85 4.16 -8.70
CA GLY A 52 27.68 3.49 -8.15
C GLY A 52 26.65 3.11 -9.21
N GLU A 53 27.11 2.73 -10.40
CA GLU A 53 26.27 2.19 -11.47
C GLU A 53 25.35 1.09 -10.95
N GLY A 54 24.08 1.15 -11.35
CA GLY A 54 23.05 0.20 -10.93
C GLY A 54 22.57 0.34 -9.47
N MET A 55 23.22 1.13 -8.61
CA MET A 55 22.80 1.27 -7.20
C MET A 55 21.42 1.93 -7.07
N LEU A 56 21.07 2.87 -7.96
CA LEU A 56 19.72 3.43 -7.96
C LEU A 56 18.68 2.37 -8.33
N ALA A 57 18.93 1.59 -9.37
CA ALA A 57 18.03 0.52 -9.78
C ALA A 57 17.86 -0.51 -8.65
N ALA A 58 18.97 -0.92 -8.01
CA ALA A 58 18.95 -1.80 -6.84
C ALA A 58 18.13 -1.20 -5.67
N SER A 59 18.29 0.10 -5.40
CA SER A 59 17.54 0.81 -4.38
C SER A 59 16.03 0.78 -4.64
N VAL A 60 15.62 1.15 -5.86
CA VAL A 60 14.21 1.23 -6.26
C VAL A 60 13.57 -0.17 -6.31
N LEU A 61 14.28 -1.18 -6.83
CA LEU A 61 13.82 -2.57 -6.81
C LEU A 61 13.67 -3.11 -5.38
N SER A 62 14.58 -2.73 -4.48
CA SER A 62 14.47 -3.10 -3.07
C SER A 62 13.25 -2.46 -2.40
N LEU A 63 12.93 -1.20 -2.73
CA LEU A 63 11.68 -0.57 -2.28
C LEU A 63 10.43 -1.26 -2.86
N ALA A 64 10.47 -1.70 -4.12
CA ALA A 64 9.38 -2.46 -4.74
C ALA A 64 9.14 -3.79 -3.99
N ILE A 65 10.20 -4.55 -3.70
CA ILE A 65 10.13 -5.80 -2.92
C ILE A 65 9.59 -5.52 -1.51
N GLY A 66 10.11 -4.49 -0.85
CA GLY A 66 9.65 -4.09 0.48
C GLY A 66 8.16 -3.75 0.49
N SER A 67 7.67 -3.11 -0.56
CA SER A 67 6.25 -2.73 -0.71
C SER A 67 5.34 -3.94 -0.92
N LEU A 68 5.76 -4.94 -1.70
CA LEU A 68 5.05 -6.22 -1.80
C LEU A 68 5.02 -6.95 -0.45
N ALA A 69 6.11 -6.87 0.31
CA ALA A 69 6.15 -7.45 1.65
C ALA A 69 5.23 -6.72 2.64
N VAL A 70 5.07 -5.39 2.52
CA VAL A 70 4.04 -4.62 3.27
C VAL A 70 2.64 -5.12 2.91
N LEU A 71 2.34 -5.33 1.62
CA LEU A 71 1.05 -5.91 1.19
C LEU A 71 0.84 -7.30 1.80
N GLY A 72 1.86 -8.18 1.78
CA GLY A 72 1.81 -9.49 2.42
C GLY A 72 1.56 -9.41 3.92
N ALA A 73 2.24 -8.49 4.62
CA ALA A 73 2.03 -8.25 6.05
C ALA A 73 0.59 -7.81 6.36
N LEU A 74 0.03 -6.88 5.57
CA LEU A 74 -1.35 -6.42 5.72
C LEU A 74 -2.37 -7.55 5.48
N GLN A 75 -2.14 -8.40 4.47
CA GLN A 75 -3.01 -9.55 4.18
C GLN A 75 -3.00 -10.57 5.32
N VAL A 76 -1.81 -10.95 5.80
CA VAL A 76 -1.64 -11.95 6.86
C VAL A 76 -2.14 -11.42 8.21
N ALA A 77 -2.00 -10.12 8.47
CA ALA A 77 -2.56 -9.46 9.67
C ALA A 77 -4.09 -9.38 9.66
N GLY A 78 -4.77 -9.81 8.59
CA GLY A 78 -6.22 -9.77 8.47
C GLY A 78 -6.78 -8.36 8.32
N VAL A 79 -5.98 -7.41 7.81
CA VAL A 79 -6.47 -6.07 7.47
C VAL A 79 -7.52 -6.22 6.37
N PRO A 80 -8.70 -5.59 6.48
CA PRO A 80 -9.76 -5.68 5.47
C PRO A 80 -9.35 -4.93 4.19
N LEU A 81 -8.55 -5.58 3.35
CA LEU A 81 -8.08 -5.03 2.08
C LEU A 81 -9.13 -5.24 0.99
N SER A 82 -9.66 -4.14 0.46
CA SER A 82 -10.49 -4.14 -0.75
C SER A 82 -9.66 -4.58 -1.97
N ARG A 83 -10.35 -4.96 -3.08
CA ARG A 83 -9.68 -5.24 -4.36
C ARG A 83 -8.87 -4.04 -4.83
N THR A 84 -9.42 -2.83 -4.68
CA THR A 84 -8.77 -1.56 -5.01
C THR A 84 -7.48 -1.37 -4.22
N THR A 85 -7.47 -1.58 -2.90
CA THR A 85 -6.25 -1.46 -2.08
C THR A 85 -5.15 -2.40 -2.57
N ARG A 86 -5.50 -3.66 -2.88
CA ARG A 86 -4.52 -4.66 -3.35
C ARG A 86 -3.95 -4.29 -4.71
N LEU A 87 -4.81 -3.87 -5.63
CA LEU A 87 -4.40 -3.46 -6.98
C LEU A 87 -3.48 -2.24 -6.92
N LEU A 88 -3.83 -1.22 -6.15
CA LEU A 88 -3.02 -0.01 -6.04
C LEU A 88 -1.65 -0.28 -5.37
N LEU A 89 -1.58 -1.13 -4.33
CA LEU A 89 -0.28 -1.53 -3.77
C LEU A 89 0.57 -2.35 -4.75
N ALA A 90 -0.08 -3.18 -5.58
CA ALA A 90 0.63 -3.91 -6.64
C ALA A 90 1.12 -2.95 -7.74
N LEU A 91 0.30 -2.00 -8.18
CA LEU A 91 0.67 -0.97 -9.16
C LEU A 91 1.79 -0.08 -8.67
N TRP A 92 1.82 0.26 -7.37
CA TRP A 92 2.95 0.94 -6.74
C TRP A 92 4.25 0.14 -6.92
N ALA A 93 4.26 -1.13 -6.50
CA ALA A 93 5.47 -1.96 -6.59
C ALA A 93 5.90 -2.21 -8.05
N LEU A 94 4.94 -2.48 -8.94
CA LEU A 94 5.22 -2.69 -10.37
C LEU A 94 5.69 -1.41 -11.05
N GLY A 95 5.13 -0.26 -10.71
CA GLY A 95 5.57 1.04 -11.21
C GLY A 95 7.00 1.36 -10.79
N LEU A 96 7.36 1.11 -9.52
CA LEU A 96 8.75 1.21 -9.07
C LEU A 96 9.69 0.27 -9.84
N ALA A 97 9.30 -1.00 -10.01
CA ALA A 97 10.11 -1.96 -10.74
C ALA A 97 10.30 -1.57 -12.22
N ALA A 98 9.23 -1.12 -12.88
CA ALA A 98 9.30 -0.62 -14.25
C ALA A 98 10.19 0.63 -14.34
N ALA A 99 10.06 1.60 -13.43
CA ALA A 99 10.92 2.79 -13.40
C ALA A 99 12.41 2.46 -13.15
N ALA A 100 12.71 1.35 -12.47
CA ALA A 100 14.09 0.88 -12.28
C ALA A 100 14.64 0.18 -13.52
N ILE A 101 13.81 -0.57 -14.25
CA ILE A 101 14.19 -1.32 -15.46
C ILE A 101 14.31 -0.41 -16.68
N PHE A 102 13.47 0.64 -16.74
CA PHE A 102 13.46 1.64 -17.78
C PHE A 102 13.94 2.98 -17.18
N PRO A 103 15.24 3.30 -17.25
CA PRO A 103 15.80 4.57 -16.80
C PRO A 103 15.15 5.78 -17.48
N ALA A 104 15.10 6.90 -16.75
CA ALA A 104 14.76 8.18 -17.35
C ALA A 104 15.79 8.59 -18.41
N SER A 105 15.31 9.26 -19.46
CA SER A 105 16.15 9.78 -20.55
C SER A 105 16.77 11.11 -20.16
N TYR A 106 18.07 11.24 -20.34
CA TYR A 106 18.83 12.48 -20.11
C TYR A 106 19.72 12.82 -21.31
N PRO A 107 20.11 14.09 -21.52
CA PRO A 107 20.98 14.47 -22.64
C PRO A 107 22.30 13.69 -22.70
N GLU A 108 22.85 13.30 -21.54
CA GLU A 108 24.09 12.54 -21.43
C GLU A 108 23.94 11.07 -21.87
N ALA A 109 22.72 10.52 -21.81
CA ALA A 109 22.39 9.16 -22.19
C ALA A 109 20.93 9.11 -22.71
N PRO A 110 20.69 9.54 -23.96
CA PRO A 110 19.34 9.69 -24.49
C PRO A 110 18.72 8.32 -24.84
N ASP A 111 17.56 8.04 -24.25
CA ASP A 111 16.68 6.91 -24.59
C ASP A 111 15.22 7.34 -24.37
N PRO A 112 14.58 7.96 -25.38
CA PRO A 112 13.26 8.57 -25.22
C PRO A 112 12.17 7.55 -24.88
N VAL A 113 12.24 6.33 -25.41
CA VAL A 113 11.25 5.28 -25.15
C VAL A 113 11.35 4.82 -23.70
N SER A 114 12.56 4.54 -23.22
CA SER A 114 12.78 4.24 -21.80
C SER A 114 12.33 5.39 -20.91
N GLY A 115 12.62 6.63 -21.31
CA GLY A 115 12.21 7.84 -20.59
C GLY A 115 10.70 8.01 -20.44
N GLU A 116 9.92 7.73 -21.49
CA GLU A 116 8.46 7.75 -21.43
C GLU A 116 7.91 6.66 -20.51
N ILE A 117 8.43 5.43 -20.62
CA ILE A 117 8.03 4.33 -19.74
C ILE A 117 8.33 4.68 -18.27
N HIS A 118 9.51 5.23 -17.99
CA HIS A 118 9.90 5.69 -16.66
C HIS A 118 8.92 6.72 -16.09
N LEU A 119 8.57 7.73 -16.89
CA LEU A 119 7.67 8.81 -16.49
C LEU A 119 6.30 8.28 -16.11
N TYR A 120 5.69 7.47 -16.97
CA TYR A 120 4.36 6.90 -16.72
C TYR A 120 4.39 5.88 -15.57
N ALA A 121 5.45 5.09 -15.45
CA ALA A 121 5.63 4.16 -14.33
C ALA A 121 5.72 4.90 -12.99
N CYS A 122 6.48 6.00 -12.94
CA CYS A 122 6.54 6.88 -11.76
C CYS A 122 5.18 7.50 -11.44
N LEU A 123 4.45 8.01 -12.44
CA LEU A 123 3.12 8.60 -12.24
C LEU A 123 2.14 7.56 -11.67
N VAL A 124 2.09 6.37 -12.25
CA VAL A 124 1.26 5.26 -11.74
C VAL A 124 1.65 4.92 -10.32
N ALA A 125 2.94 4.81 -10.03
CA ALA A 125 3.42 4.54 -8.69
C ALA A 125 2.96 5.63 -7.69
N PHE A 126 3.38 6.87 -7.89
CA PHE A 126 3.13 7.97 -6.95
C PHE A 126 1.64 8.25 -6.70
N CYS A 127 0.77 7.99 -7.69
CA CYS A 127 -0.68 8.06 -7.49
C CYS A 127 -1.23 6.85 -6.71
N SER A 128 -0.68 5.66 -6.93
CA SER A 128 -1.23 4.42 -6.40
C SER A 128 -1.04 4.25 -4.90
N LEU A 129 0.13 4.60 -4.36
CA LEU A 129 0.41 4.45 -2.93
C LEU A 129 -0.54 5.27 -2.01
N PRO A 130 -0.69 6.59 -2.19
CA PRO A 130 -1.67 7.36 -1.42
C PRO A 130 -3.10 6.92 -1.71
N GLY A 131 -3.42 6.51 -2.95
CA GLY A 131 -4.73 5.94 -3.28
C GLY A 131 -5.05 4.67 -2.49
N ALA A 132 -4.09 3.76 -2.36
CA ALA A 132 -4.23 2.54 -1.55
C ALA A 132 -4.42 2.84 -0.06
N ALA A 133 -3.72 3.87 0.45
CA ALA A 133 -3.87 4.32 1.82
C ALA A 133 -5.24 4.97 2.07
N ILE A 134 -5.75 5.75 1.11
CA ILE A 134 -7.08 6.37 1.18
C ILE A 134 -8.18 5.29 1.23
N SER A 135 -8.07 4.24 0.41
CA SER A 135 -9.05 3.15 0.42
C SER A 135 -9.06 2.32 1.71
N LEU A 136 -8.07 2.51 2.59
CA LEU A 136 -8.03 1.95 3.95
C LEU A 136 -8.66 2.85 5.02
N LEU A 137 -9.06 4.10 4.71
CA LEU A 137 -9.62 5.00 5.71
C LEU A 137 -11.01 4.59 6.19
N GLU A 138 -11.82 4.02 5.31
CA GLU A 138 -13.19 3.57 5.62
C GLU A 138 -13.17 2.39 6.60
N PRO A 139 -12.42 1.29 6.37
CA PRO A 139 -12.33 0.19 7.33
C PRO A 139 -11.65 0.55 8.68
N LEU A 140 -11.02 1.72 8.77
CA LEU A 140 -10.36 2.21 9.99
C LEU A 140 -11.19 3.28 10.73
N LYS A 141 -12.45 3.51 10.35
CA LYS A 141 -13.35 4.39 11.11
C LYS A 141 -13.41 3.99 12.58
N GLY A 142 -13.28 4.98 13.47
CA GLY A 142 -13.26 4.78 14.93
C GLY A 142 -11.98 4.17 15.50
N ARG A 143 -10.96 3.88 14.68
CA ARG A 143 -9.68 3.32 15.14
C ARG A 143 -8.58 4.38 15.28
N PRO A 144 -7.72 4.30 16.32
CA PRO A 144 -6.66 5.27 16.55
C PRO A 144 -5.61 5.29 15.41
N GLU A 145 -5.39 4.16 14.73
CA GLU A 145 -4.45 4.05 13.62
C GLU A 145 -4.81 4.94 12.44
N ARG A 146 -6.10 5.30 12.30
CA ARG A 146 -6.58 6.20 11.24
C ARG A 146 -5.88 7.56 11.28
N VAL A 147 -5.56 8.08 12.45
CA VAL A 147 -4.94 9.41 12.59
C VAL A 147 -3.54 9.44 11.97
N ALA A 148 -2.73 8.43 12.26
CA ALA A 148 -1.40 8.31 11.68
C ALA A 148 -1.48 8.14 10.15
N LEU A 149 -2.40 7.31 9.67
CA LEU A 149 -2.60 7.09 8.24
C LEU A 149 -3.02 8.37 7.50
N VAL A 150 -3.96 9.15 8.07
CA VAL A 150 -4.38 10.44 7.48
C VAL A 150 -3.20 11.43 7.41
N ARG A 151 -2.35 11.49 8.44
CA ARG A 151 -1.15 12.36 8.43
C ARG A 151 -0.17 11.93 7.35
N ALA A 152 0.10 10.62 7.23
CA ALA A 152 0.97 10.10 6.19
C ALA A 152 0.42 10.34 4.78
N ILE A 153 -0.89 10.15 4.56
CA ILE A 153 -1.55 10.47 3.28
C ILE A 153 -1.37 11.95 2.92
N ARG A 154 -1.60 12.86 3.87
CA ARG A 154 -1.43 14.30 3.64
C ARG A 154 0.01 14.67 3.33
N LEU A 155 0.97 14.06 4.02
CA LEU A 155 2.39 14.25 3.77
C LEU A 155 2.76 13.81 2.35
N THR A 156 2.38 12.59 1.95
CA THR A 156 2.63 12.07 0.61
C THR A 156 1.94 12.90 -0.47
N ALA A 157 0.66 13.25 -0.29
CA ALA A 157 -0.08 14.07 -1.25
C ALA A 157 0.55 15.47 -1.42
N GLY A 158 0.97 16.10 -0.31
CA GLY A 158 1.66 17.39 -0.35
C GLY A 158 3.03 17.31 -1.02
N ALA A 159 3.83 16.30 -0.68
CA ALA A 159 5.14 16.09 -1.29
C ALA A 159 5.03 15.77 -2.79
N PHE A 160 4.02 14.99 -3.18
CA PHE A 160 3.75 14.68 -4.59
C PHE A 160 3.33 15.93 -5.36
N ALA A 161 2.45 16.77 -4.79
CA ALA A 161 2.06 18.04 -5.40
C ALA A 161 3.27 18.99 -5.57
N LEU A 162 4.14 19.08 -4.57
CA LEU A 162 5.37 19.89 -4.65
C LEU A 162 6.33 19.37 -5.73
N PHE A 163 6.51 18.05 -5.82
CA PHE A 163 7.33 17.44 -6.86
C PHE A 163 6.75 17.65 -8.25
N ALA A 164 5.45 17.42 -8.44
CA ALA A 164 4.77 17.65 -9.70
C ALA A 164 4.86 19.11 -10.15
N LEU A 165 4.68 20.06 -9.22
CA LEU A 165 4.80 21.48 -9.51
C LEU A 165 6.24 21.86 -9.91
N SER A 166 7.23 21.39 -9.15
CA SER A 166 8.65 21.59 -9.48
C SER A 166 9.03 20.99 -10.84
N PHE A 167 8.52 19.79 -11.15
CA PHE A 167 8.71 19.17 -12.46
C PHE A 167 8.13 20.03 -13.60
N VAL A 168 6.91 20.55 -13.43
CA VAL A 168 6.30 21.47 -14.39
C VAL A 168 7.17 22.72 -14.57
N PHE A 169 7.65 23.33 -13.48
CA PHE A 169 8.53 24.51 -13.57
C PHE A 169 9.82 24.24 -14.33
N VAL A 170 10.44 23.07 -14.13
CA VAL A 170 11.61 22.66 -14.93
C VAL A 170 11.24 22.55 -16.41
N ARG A 171 10.10 21.94 -16.76
CA ARG A 171 9.67 21.85 -18.17
C ARG A 171 9.38 23.20 -18.80
N LEU A 172 8.80 24.14 -18.04
CA LEU A 172 8.55 25.49 -18.53
C LEU A 172 9.85 26.29 -18.69
N THR A 173 10.84 26.04 -17.83
CA THR A 173 12.21 26.57 -17.95
C THR A 173 12.89 26.05 -19.21
N GLU A 174 12.83 24.74 -19.45
CA GLU A 174 13.37 24.10 -20.67
C GLU A 174 12.71 24.63 -21.95
N ALA A 175 11.44 25.05 -21.88
CA ALA A 175 10.71 25.68 -22.97
C ALA A 175 11.03 27.17 -23.16
N GLY A 176 11.92 27.75 -22.34
CA GLY A 176 12.34 29.16 -22.44
C GLY A 176 11.28 30.17 -21.98
N MET A 177 10.36 29.78 -21.11
CA MET A 177 9.33 30.68 -20.58
C MET A 177 9.77 31.41 -19.32
N GLU A 178 9.64 32.73 -19.31
CA GLU A 178 9.84 33.57 -18.13
C GLU A 178 8.59 33.58 -17.23
N PRO A 179 8.70 33.63 -15.88
CA PRO A 179 9.91 33.70 -15.05
C PRO A 179 10.33 32.33 -14.49
N PHE A 180 10.16 31.25 -15.25
CA PHE A 180 10.35 29.89 -14.72
C PHE A 180 11.80 29.52 -14.38
N PRO A 181 12.86 30.09 -14.99
CA PRO A 181 14.24 29.87 -14.52
C PRO A 181 14.44 30.23 -13.04
N GLU A 182 13.96 31.38 -12.58
CA GLU A 182 14.09 31.79 -11.17
C GLU A 182 13.18 30.96 -10.26
N VAL A 183 11.98 30.65 -10.72
CA VAL A 183 11.01 29.86 -9.95
C VAL A 183 11.49 28.42 -9.75
N SER A 184 12.06 27.79 -10.78
CA SER A 184 12.61 26.43 -10.70
C SER A 184 13.84 26.36 -9.78
N ALA A 185 14.65 27.42 -9.72
CA ALA A 185 15.74 27.55 -8.76
C ALA A 185 15.24 27.63 -7.30
N ALA A 186 14.09 28.28 -7.06
CA ALA A 186 13.46 28.36 -5.74
C ALA A 186 12.73 27.06 -5.33
N PHE A 187 12.30 26.25 -6.30
CA PHE A 187 11.67 24.94 -6.10
C PHE A 187 12.53 23.82 -6.70
N PRO A 188 13.70 23.53 -6.12
CA PRO A 188 14.67 22.62 -6.71
C PRO A 188 14.13 21.18 -6.76
N ILE A 189 14.05 20.64 -7.97
CA ILE A 189 13.39 19.37 -8.26
C ILE A 189 14.02 18.17 -7.53
N GLY A 190 15.34 18.19 -7.35
CA GLY A 190 16.05 17.16 -6.59
C GLY A 190 15.60 17.08 -5.14
N VAL A 191 15.37 18.22 -4.48
CA VAL A 191 14.84 18.26 -3.11
C VAL A 191 13.40 17.75 -3.07
N MET A 192 12.55 18.20 -3.99
CA MET A 192 11.13 17.83 -3.98
C MET A 192 10.92 16.34 -4.21
N GLN A 193 11.71 15.73 -5.10
CA GLN A 193 11.66 14.27 -5.31
C GLN A 193 12.13 13.49 -4.08
N ARG A 194 13.13 13.98 -3.35
CA ARG A 194 13.61 13.36 -2.10
C ARG A 194 12.58 13.48 -0.99
N LEU A 195 11.91 14.63 -0.87
CA LEU A 195 10.79 14.80 0.07
C LEU A 195 9.65 13.83 -0.23
N LEU A 196 9.32 13.63 -1.51
CA LEU A 196 8.34 12.64 -1.94
C LEU A 196 8.77 11.22 -1.55
N LEU A 197 10.01 10.82 -1.85
CA LEU A 197 10.55 9.52 -1.46
C LEU A 197 10.44 9.29 0.06
N VAL A 198 10.83 10.28 0.87
CA VAL A 198 10.73 10.20 2.34
C VAL A 198 9.28 10.05 2.77
N ALA A 199 8.36 10.82 2.18
CA ALA A 199 6.94 10.74 2.49
C ALA A 199 6.36 9.36 2.14
N ASP A 200 6.70 8.80 0.99
CA ASP A 200 6.27 7.46 0.57
C ASP A 200 6.80 6.36 1.50
N VAL A 201 8.07 6.47 1.92
CA VAL A 201 8.65 5.55 2.90
C VAL A 201 7.94 5.67 4.25
N VAL A 202 7.64 6.88 4.73
CA VAL A 202 6.85 7.09 5.95
C VAL A 202 5.47 6.44 5.82
N LEU A 203 4.82 6.56 4.67
CA LEU A 203 3.53 5.94 4.41
C LEU A 203 3.63 4.41 4.42
N LEU A 204 4.63 3.81 3.78
CA LEU A 204 4.89 2.36 3.82
C LEU A 204 5.14 1.86 5.26
N LEU A 205 5.94 2.58 6.04
CA LEU A 205 6.20 2.24 7.45
C LEU A 205 4.94 2.40 8.31
N THR A 206 4.08 3.36 7.99
CA THR A 206 2.78 3.54 8.65
C THR A 206 1.85 2.36 8.35
N LEU A 207 1.79 1.90 7.09
CA LEU A 207 1.04 0.70 6.69
C LEU A 207 1.60 -0.57 7.35
N LEU A 208 2.92 -0.71 7.46
CA LEU A 208 3.54 -1.83 8.15
C LEU A 208 3.23 -1.82 9.66
N SER A 209 3.23 -0.63 10.26
CA SER A 209 2.85 -0.43 11.66
C SER A 209 1.36 -0.76 11.90
N LEU A 210 0.49 -0.43 10.95
CA LEU A 210 -0.92 -0.81 10.97
C LEU A 210 -1.09 -2.34 10.99
N ALA A 211 -0.34 -3.07 10.15
CA ALA A 211 -0.37 -4.53 10.14
C ALA A 211 0.01 -5.12 11.52
N ALA A 212 1.08 -4.62 12.13
CA ALA A 212 1.54 -5.07 13.44
C ALA A 212 0.54 -4.77 14.57
N ARG A 213 -0.11 -3.60 14.54
CA ARG A 213 -1.08 -3.19 15.58
C ARG A 213 -2.38 -3.97 15.50
N LEU A 214 -2.93 -4.14 14.29
CA LEU A 214 -4.19 -4.87 14.12
C LEU A 214 -4.07 -6.34 14.49
N GLU A 215 -2.93 -6.96 14.19
CA GLU A 215 -2.62 -8.31 14.64
C GLU A 215 -2.64 -8.43 16.16
N SER A 216 -1.94 -7.53 16.88
CA SER A 216 -1.90 -7.55 18.35
C SER A 216 -3.29 -7.39 19.00
N ALA A 217 -4.18 -6.60 18.39
CA ALA A 217 -5.54 -6.40 18.86
C ALA A 217 -6.42 -7.66 18.69
N PHE A 218 -6.17 -8.48 17.67
CA PHE A 218 -6.88 -9.74 17.47
C PHE A 218 -6.40 -10.85 18.41
N ASP A 219 -5.10 -10.93 18.67
CA ASP A 219 -4.55 -11.92 19.62
C ASP A 219 -5.03 -11.62 21.05
N GLY A 220 -5.04 -10.36 21.49
CA GLY A 220 -5.54 -9.97 22.82
C GLY A 220 -7.02 -10.32 23.05
N ARG A 221 -7.91 -10.06 22.08
CA ARG A 221 -9.34 -10.44 22.18
C ARG A 221 -9.56 -11.95 22.29
N ARG A 222 -8.73 -12.76 21.62
CA ARG A 222 -8.80 -14.23 21.69
C ARG A 222 -8.35 -14.76 23.05
N GLU A 223 -7.34 -14.14 23.66
CA GLU A 223 -6.89 -14.52 25.01
C GLU A 223 -7.95 -14.19 26.06
N PHE A 224 -8.52 -12.97 26.04
CA PHE A 224 -9.62 -12.61 26.96
C PHE A 224 -10.84 -13.54 26.81
N GLY A 225 -11.23 -13.89 25.58
CA GLY A 225 -12.32 -14.84 25.34
C GLY A 225 -12.04 -16.23 25.90
N ARG A 226 -10.81 -16.74 25.79
CA ARG A 226 -10.42 -18.02 26.39
C ARG A 226 -10.44 -17.97 27.92
N VAL A 227 -9.93 -16.91 28.52
CA VAL A 227 -9.94 -16.74 29.99
C VAL A 227 -11.38 -16.67 30.49
N ALA A 228 -12.27 -15.94 29.81
CA ALA A 228 -13.69 -15.88 30.16
C ALA A 228 -14.39 -17.24 30.03
N VAL A 229 -14.11 -18.02 28.98
CA VAL A 229 -14.66 -19.38 28.80
C VAL A 229 -14.12 -20.34 29.86
N GLN A 230 -12.84 -20.25 30.22
CA GLN A 230 -12.22 -21.11 31.23
C GLN A 230 -12.67 -20.75 32.66
N ALA A 231 -12.87 -19.47 32.96
CA ALA A 231 -13.47 -19.01 34.21
C ALA A 231 -14.95 -19.40 34.31
N GLY A 232 -15.69 -19.38 33.20
CA GLY A 232 -17.07 -19.88 33.14
C GLY A 232 -17.19 -21.40 33.32
N HIS A 233 -16.19 -22.18 32.87
CA HIS A 233 -16.13 -23.63 33.09
C HIS A 233 -15.72 -24.02 34.52
N ALA A 234 -15.01 -23.16 35.24
CA ALA A 234 -14.64 -23.40 36.63
C ALA A 234 -15.77 -23.07 37.64
N ALA A 235 -16.82 -22.38 37.20
CA ALA A 235 -17.83 -21.79 38.09
C ALA A 235 -19.24 -22.40 37.96
N GLY A 236 -19.45 -23.50 37.22
CA GLY A 236 -20.80 -24.05 37.09
C GLY A 236 -20.85 -25.52 36.68
N VAL A 237 -21.73 -26.24 37.40
CA VAL A 237 -22.38 -27.50 37.03
C VAL A 237 -21.72 -28.79 37.57
N GLN A 238 -21.83 -29.00 38.88
CA GLN A 238 -22.27 -30.30 39.39
C GLN A 238 -23.80 -30.36 39.21
N GLU A 239 -24.28 -30.73 38.02
CA GLU A 239 -25.68 -31.14 37.87
C GLU A 239 -25.79 -32.61 38.29
N HIS A 240 -26.43 -32.81 39.45
CA HIS A 240 -26.85 -34.12 39.90
C HIS A 240 -27.89 -34.68 38.93
N HIS A 241 -27.51 -35.77 38.26
CA HIS A 241 -28.38 -36.60 37.43
C HIS A 241 -29.52 -37.17 38.29
N VAL A 242 -30.73 -36.61 38.18
CA VAL A 242 -31.97 -37.21 38.68
C VAL A 242 -32.67 -37.87 37.50
N VAL A 243 -32.68 -39.21 37.50
CA VAL A 243 -33.43 -40.05 36.57
C VAL A 243 -34.91 -39.98 36.95
N VAL A 244 -35.73 -39.31 36.15
CA VAL A 244 -37.20 -39.42 36.22
C VAL A 244 -37.69 -40.19 35.01
N ARG A 245 -38.20 -41.39 35.29
CA ARG A 245 -38.94 -42.26 34.39
C ARG A 245 -40.38 -41.72 34.30
N GLY A 246 -40.85 -41.44 33.09
CA GLY A 246 -42.22 -41.00 32.84
C GLY A 246 -42.57 -41.21 31.37
N GLU A 247 -43.68 -41.87 31.15
CA GLU A 247 -44.07 -42.63 29.96
C GLU A 247 -45.25 -41.91 29.25
N VAL A 248 -45.50 -42.28 27.99
CA VAL A 248 -46.80 -42.23 27.26
C VAL A 248 -47.13 -41.05 26.31
N ALA A 249 -47.35 -41.47 25.05
CA ALA A 249 -48.32 -41.04 24.01
C ALA A 249 -48.17 -39.74 23.19
N GLY A 250 -48.01 -39.94 21.87
CA GLY A 250 -49.13 -39.75 20.93
C GLY A 250 -49.08 -38.53 20.00
N PRO A 251 -49.55 -38.62 18.74
CA PRO A 251 -49.02 -37.88 17.61
C PRO A 251 -49.90 -36.70 17.15
N PHE A 252 -49.30 -35.68 16.50
CA PHE A 252 -50.03 -34.76 15.64
C PHE A 252 -49.20 -34.30 14.45
N ASP A 253 -49.88 -34.33 13.30
CA ASP A 253 -49.46 -34.08 11.93
C ASP A 253 -49.72 -32.61 11.53
N GLN A 254 -49.15 -32.21 10.39
CA GLN A 254 -49.67 -31.27 9.37
C GLN A 254 -48.94 -29.94 9.09
N ARG A 255 -48.54 -29.86 7.80
CA ARG A 255 -48.50 -28.71 6.87
C ARG A 255 -47.40 -27.66 7.14
N GLY A 256 -46.58 -27.27 6.17
CA GLY A 256 -46.85 -27.03 4.77
C GLY A 256 -46.60 -25.54 4.51
N GLY A 257 -45.52 -25.19 3.81
CA GLY A 257 -45.15 -23.79 3.56
C GLY A 257 -44.26 -23.66 2.33
N HIS A 258 -44.91 -23.49 1.18
CA HIS A 258 -44.34 -23.06 -0.10
C HIS A 258 -43.62 -21.70 0.02
N PHE A 259 -42.44 -21.58 -0.57
CA PHE A 259 -41.86 -20.29 -0.96
C PHE A 259 -42.00 -20.11 -2.47
N ALA A 260 -42.80 -19.10 -2.84
CA ALA A 260 -43.03 -18.65 -4.19
C ALA A 260 -42.02 -17.55 -4.58
N GLY A 261 -41.67 -17.54 -5.87
CA GLY A 261 -41.54 -16.32 -6.66
C GLY A 261 -40.24 -15.53 -6.57
N VAL A 262 -39.29 -15.82 -7.46
CA VAL A 262 -38.31 -14.82 -7.91
C VAL A 262 -38.57 -14.54 -9.39
N HIS A 263 -38.99 -13.32 -9.66
CA HIS A 263 -39.23 -12.78 -10.99
C HIS A 263 -37.94 -12.74 -11.82
N ARG A 264 -38.06 -13.27 -13.03
CA ARG A 264 -37.10 -13.21 -14.13
C ARG A 264 -37.11 -11.78 -14.69
N VAL A 265 -35.96 -11.12 -14.68
CA VAL A 265 -35.74 -9.85 -15.39
C VAL A 265 -35.27 -10.19 -16.81
N GLU A 266 -36.05 -9.82 -17.80
CA GLU A 266 -35.67 -9.86 -19.22
C GLU A 266 -34.68 -8.75 -19.54
N HIS A 267 -33.62 -9.10 -20.27
CA HIS A 267 -32.68 -8.16 -20.86
C HIS A 267 -33.08 -7.94 -22.32
N ASP A 268 -33.36 -6.68 -22.66
CA ASP A 268 -33.59 -6.20 -24.02
C ASP A 268 -32.24 -5.87 -24.70
N PRO A 269 -31.91 -6.40 -25.89
CA PRO A 269 -30.67 -6.08 -26.59
C PRO A 269 -30.78 -4.77 -27.38
N LEU A 270 -29.89 -3.82 -27.05
CA LEU A 270 -29.71 -2.55 -27.76
C LEU A 270 -29.30 -2.77 -29.22
N GLY A 271 -29.97 -2.02 -30.10
CA GLY A 271 -29.77 -2.00 -31.55
C GLY A 271 -28.44 -1.41 -32.02
N ALA A 272 -28.10 -1.79 -33.24
CA ALA A 272 -26.92 -1.37 -34.00
C ALA A 272 -27.01 0.10 -34.49
N PRO A 273 -25.87 0.73 -34.84
CA PRO A 273 -25.83 2.11 -35.33
C PRO A 273 -26.11 2.21 -36.85
N GLU A 274 -26.86 3.26 -37.21
CA GLU A 274 -27.03 3.74 -38.59
C GLU A 274 -25.84 4.63 -39.01
N GLU A 275 -25.43 4.48 -40.27
CA GLU A 275 -24.39 5.25 -40.96
C GLU A 275 -24.87 6.67 -41.32
N ALA A 276 -24.00 7.66 -41.13
CA ALA A 276 -23.95 8.92 -41.89
C ALA A 276 -22.56 9.55 -41.77
#